data_AF-A0A6C0JW80-F1
#
_entry.id   AF-A0A6C0JW80-F1
#
_cell.length_a   1.000
_cell.length_b   1.000
_cell.length_c   1.000
_cell.angle_alpha   90.00
_cell.angle_beta   90.00
_cell.angle_gamma   90.00
#
_symmetry.space_group_name_H-M   'P 1'
#
loop_
_entity.id
_entity.type
_entity.pdbx_description
1 polymer ?
#
loop_
_entity_poly.entity_id
_entity_poly.type
_entity_poly.pdbx_seq_one_letter_code
_entity_poly.pdbx_strand_id
1 'polypeptide(L)'
;MSDWLVDNPLFYDNAIFFIHYFGYITKIVVVLFIIGFFTNNPDSFLAINFFIKVLFSIFLIYRFNNYRKNKIQFTDLDRKICYSAGIYIFMFSFIDVIQSYVERLRELIDPYTVPILNNMKHLVGLNST
;
A
#
# COMPACT_ATOMS: atom_id res chain seq x y z
N MET A 1 -21.14 10.90 -25.04
CA MET A 1 -20.75 9.48 -25.00
C MET A 1 -21.00 9.05 -23.57
N SER A 2 -21.98 8.17 -23.37
CA SER A 2 -22.27 7.52 -22.10
C SER A 2 -20.97 6.93 -21.54
N ASP A 3 -20.62 7.32 -20.32
CA ASP A 3 -19.39 6.88 -19.68
C ASP A 3 -19.65 5.46 -19.18
N TRP A 4 -19.28 4.45 -19.98
CA TRP A 4 -19.70 3.06 -19.80
C TRP A 4 -19.35 2.48 -18.41
N LEU A 5 -18.38 3.06 -17.71
CA LEU A 5 -17.96 2.72 -16.34
C LEU A 5 -18.97 3.19 -15.28
N VAL A 6 -19.66 4.31 -15.53
CA VAL A 6 -20.65 4.89 -14.62
C VAL A 6 -22.05 4.44 -15.02
N ASP A 7 -22.30 4.36 -16.31
CA ASP A 7 -23.63 4.09 -16.85
C ASP A 7 -23.99 2.60 -16.78
N ASN A 8 -23.00 1.73 -16.57
CA ASN A 8 -23.23 0.32 -16.32
C ASN A 8 -23.24 0.03 -14.80
N PRO A 9 -24.41 -0.30 -14.22
CA PRO A 9 -24.56 -0.47 -12.77
C PRO A 9 -23.66 -1.59 -12.23
N LEU A 10 -23.42 -2.65 -13.03
CA LEU A 10 -22.56 -3.75 -12.64
C LEU A 10 -21.11 -3.31 -12.46
N PHE A 11 -20.59 -2.44 -13.32
CA PHE A 11 -19.23 -1.91 -13.17
C PHE A 11 -19.13 -0.88 -12.05
N TYR A 12 -20.16 -0.04 -11.90
CA TYR A 12 -20.21 0.96 -10.84
C TYR A 12 -20.20 0.34 -9.44
N ASP A 13 -21.04 -0.68 -9.20
CA ASP A 13 -21.13 -1.36 -7.91
C ASP A 13 -19.83 -2.12 -7.57
N ASN A 14 -19.25 -2.80 -8.56
CA ASN A 14 -17.97 -3.47 -8.40
C ASN A 14 -16.84 -2.48 -8.09
N ALA A 15 -16.83 -1.30 -8.71
CA ALA A 15 -15.84 -0.27 -8.42
C ALA A 15 -15.99 0.29 -7.00
N ILE A 16 -17.21 0.53 -6.53
CA ILE A 16 -17.48 0.94 -5.15
C ILE A 16 -16.96 -0.11 -4.16
N PHE A 17 -17.30 -1.38 -4.41
CA PHE A 17 -16.86 -2.49 -3.57
C PHE A 17 -15.33 -2.58 -3.52
N PHE A 18 -14.68 -2.48 -4.68
CA PHE A 18 -13.22 -2.48 -4.80
C PHE A 18 -12.59 -1.35 -3.96
N ILE A 19 -13.08 -0.12 -4.05
CA ILE A 19 -12.54 1.02 -3.30
C ILE A 19 -12.68 0.80 -1.80
N HIS A 20 -13.82 0.27 -1.36
CA HIS A 20 -14.07 0.04 0.06
C HIS A 20 -13.10 -1.01 0.62
N TYR A 21 -12.94 -2.13 -0.09
CA TYR A 21 -11.97 -3.16 0.25
C TYR A 21 -10.53 -2.64 0.19
N PHE A 22 -10.18 -1.89 -0.85
CA PHE A 22 -8.85 -1.30 -1.01
C PHE A 22 -8.50 -0.38 0.16
N GLY A 23 -9.44 0.47 0.59
CA GLY A 23 -9.26 1.34 1.75
C GLY A 23 -9.05 0.56 3.05
N TYR A 24 -9.79 -0.53 3.24
CA TYR A 24 -9.61 -1.41 4.41
C TYR A 24 -8.25 -2.11 4.40
N ILE A 25 -7.86 -2.70 3.26
CA ILE A 25 -6.56 -3.36 3.06
C ILE A 25 -5.42 -2.37 3.29
N THR A 26 -5.51 -1.14 2.75
CA THR A 26 -4.48 -0.12 2.91
C THR A 26 -4.22 0.19 4.39
N LYS A 27 -5.28 0.30 5.20
CA LYS A 27 -5.15 0.52 6.65
C LYS A 27 -4.44 -0.66 7.34
N ILE A 28 -4.80 -1.89 6.99
CA ILE A 28 -4.15 -3.09 7.54
C ILE A 28 -2.67 -3.13 7.15
N VAL A 29 -2.35 -2.88 5.87
CA VAL A 29 -0.98 -2.87 5.37
C VAL A 29 -0.14 -1.82 6.10
N VAL A 30 -0.68 -0.62 6.34
CA VAL A 30 -0.01 0.42 7.13
C VAL A 30 0.30 -0.06 8.54
N VAL A 31 -0.66 -0.70 9.23
CA VAL A 31 -0.44 -1.24 10.59
C VAL A 31 0.64 -2.32 10.57
N LEU A 32 0.58 -3.26 9.63
CA LEU A 32 1.59 -4.32 9.48
C LEU A 32 2.98 -3.74 9.17
N PHE A 33 3.02 -2.63 8.41
CA PHE A 33 4.25 -1.92 8.11
C PHE A 33 4.85 -1.26 9.36
N ILE A 34 4.05 -0.60 10.19
CA ILE A 34 4.50 -0.01 11.46
C ILE A 34 5.06 -1.07 12.41
N ILE A 35 4.47 -2.27 12.44
CA ILE A 35 4.95 -3.40 13.26
C ILE A 35 6.25 -4.01 12.69
N GLY A 36 6.65 -3.64 11.46
CA GLY A 36 7.85 -4.17 10.82
C GLY A 36 7.65 -5.56 10.20
N PHE A 37 6.42 -5.99 9.94
CA PHE A 37 6.14 -7.31 9.34
C PHE A 37 6.81 -7.49 7.97
N PHE A 38 6.94 -6.40 7.20
CA PHE A 38 7.50 -6.42 5.85
C PHE A 38 9.04 -6.43 5.80
N THR A 39 9.74 -6.47 6.94
CA THR A 39 11.21 -6.46 6.93
C THR A 39 11.86 -7.75 6.42
N ASN A 40 11.10 -8.85 6.33
CA ASN A 40 11.66 -10.14 5.91
C ASN A 40 11.83 -10.28 4.39
N ASN A 41 11.09 -9.51 3.56
CA ASN A 41 11.18 -9.58 2.09
C ASN A 41 10.84 -8.21 1.45
N PRO A 42 11.78 -7.25 1.46
CA PRO A 42 11.53 -5.89 0.98
C PRO A 42 11.21 -5.81 -0.53
N ASP A 43 11.78 -6.70 -1.34
CA ASP A 43 11.66 -6.65 -2.80
C ASP A 43 10.22 -6.91 -3.29
N SER A 44 9.52 -7.86 -2.67
CA SER A 44 8.12 -8.15 -3.02
C SER A 44 7.20 -6.98 -2.70
N PHE A 45 7.45 -6.29 -1.58
CA PHE A 45 6.69 -5.13 -1.18
C PHE A 45 6.92 -3.95 -2.13
N LEU A 46 8.16 -3.74 -2.56
CA LEU A 46 8.52 -2.70 -3.53
C LEU A 46 7.80 -2.90 -4.86
N ALA A 47 7.77 -4.13 -5.38
CA ALA A 47 7.09 -4.47 -6.63
C ALA A 47 5.57 -4.21 -6.56
N ILE A 48 4.92 -4.63 -5.47
CA ILE A 48 3.47 -4.40 -5.26
C ILE A 48 3.17 -2.90 -5.16
N ASN A 49 3.98 -2.16 -4.41
CA ASN A 49 3.81 -0.71 -4.26
C ASN A 49 3.93 0.00 -5.61
N PHE A 50 4.94 -0.36 -6.41
CA PHE A 50 5.11 0.17 -7.76
C PHE A 50 3.90 -0.14 -8.64
N PHE A 51 3.41 -1.39 -8.65
CA PHE A 51 2.25 -1.78 -9.43
C PHE A 51 0.99 -0.97 -9.07
N ILE A 52 0.72 -0.77 -7.77
CA ILE A 52 -0.43 0.01 -7.30
C ILE A 52 -0.31 1.49 -7.70
N LYS A 53 0.89 2.07 -7.56
CA LYS A 53 1.16 3.45 -8.00
C LYS A 53 0.90 3.64 -9.50
N VAL A 54 1.35 2.69 -10.32
CA VAL A 54 1.11 2.70 -11.77
C VAL A 54 -0.39 2.58 -12.07
N LEU A 55 -1.10 1.66 -11.41
CA LEU A 55 -2.53 1.47 -11.59
C LEU A 55 -3.32 2.75 -11.29
N PHE A 56 -3.03 3.42 -10.16
CA PHE A 56 -3.66 4.70 -9.86
C PHE A 56 -3.28 5.80 -10.83
N SER A 57 -2.02 5.86 -11.26
CA SER A 57 -1.57 6.86 -12.22
C SER A 57 -2.31 6.73 -13.55
N ILE A 58 -2.41 5.52 -14.10
CA ILE A 58 -3.15 5.24 -15.34
C ILE A 58 -4.63 5.55 -15.15
N PHE A 59 -5.23 5.15 -14.02
CA PHE A 59 -6.62 5.44 -13.72
C PHE A 59 -6.89 6.94 -13.69
N LEU A 60 -6.05 7.73 -13.01
CA LEU A 60 -6.20 9.18 -12.91
C LEU A 60 -5.96 9.87 -14.25
N ILE A 61 -4.97 9.42 -15.04
CA ILE A 61 -4.71 9.96 -16.38
C ILE A 61 -5.90 9.71 -17.29
N TYR A 62 -6.37 8.46 -17.39
CA TYR A 62 -7.58 8.13 -18.13
C TYR A 62 -8.77 8.95 -17.60
N ARG A 63 -8.85 9.02 -16.27
CA ARG A 63 -9.79 9.74 -15.40
C ARG A 63 -10.07 11.18 -15.83
N PHE A 64 -9.03 11.97 -15.63
CA PHE A 64 -9.04 13.43 -15.65
C PHE A 64 -8.36 14.00 -16.88
N ASN A 65 -8.23 13.20 -17.95
CA ASN A 65 -7.66 13.67 -19.19
C ASN A 65 -8.43 14.89 -19.73
N ASN A 66 -7.79 16.06 -19.71
CA ASN A 66 -8.36 17.32 -20.17
C ASN A 66 -8.54 17.37 -21.71
N TYR A 67 -7.96 16.43 -22.46
CA TYR A 67 -8.16 16.33 -23.92
C TYR A 67 -9.54 15.79 -24.33
N ARG A 68 -10.42 15.47 -23.37
CA ARG A 68 -11.79 15.07 -23.68
C ARG A 68 -12.64 16.28 -24.08
N LYS A 69 -13.29 16.17 -25.24
CA LYS A 69 -14.18 17.21 -25.80
C LYS A 69 -15.42 17.54 -24.94
N ASN A 70 -15.78 16.68 -23.99
CA ASN A 70 -16.95 16.86 -23.12
C ASN A 70 -16.52 17.21 -21.70
N LYS A 71 -17.21 18.17 -21.07
CA LYS A 71 -17.04 18.48 -19.64
C LYS A 71 -17.32 17.22 -18.82
N ILE A 72 -16.29 16.71 -18.15
CA ILE A 72 -16.40 15.56 -17.25
C ILE A 72 -17.13 16.05 -15.99
N GLN A 73 -18.27 15.44 -15.66
CA GLN A 73 -18.90 15.65 -14.35
C GLN A 73 -18.16 14.79 -13.33
N PHE A 74 -17.65 15.43 -12.29
CA PHE A 74 -16.92 14.75 -11.22
C PHE A 74 -17.90 13.93 -10.38
N THR A 75 -17.88 12.60 -10.53
CA THR A 75 -18.81 11.72 -9.81
C THR A 75 -18.32 11.43 -8.39
N ASP A 76 -19.22 10.96 -7.52
CA ASP A 76 -18.84 10.54 -6.17
C ASP A 76 -17.89 9.34 -6.17
N LEU A 77 -17.98 8.47 -7.17
CA LEU A 77 -17.05 7.35 -7.35
C LEU A 77 -15.63 7.88 -7.59
N ASP A 78 -15.48 8.83 -8.51
CA ASP A 78 -14.19 9.45 -8.82
C ASP A 78 -13.60 10.14 -7.60
N ARG A 79 -14.44 10.83 -6.82
CA ARG A 79 -14.04 11.49 -5.58
C ARG A 79 -13.43 10.48 -4.59
N LYS A 80 -14.09 9.34 -4.40
CA LYS A 80 -13.63 8.28 -3.50
C LYS A 80 -12.33 7.63 -3.98
N ILE A 81 -12.20 7.39 -5.29
CA ILE A 81 -10.97 6.82 -5.87
C ILE A 81 -9.81 7.78 -5.71
N CYS A 82 -9.97 9.06 -6.11
CA CYS A 82 -8.94 10.08 -5.97
C CYS A 82 -8.47 10.25 -4.54
N TYR A 83 -9.42 10.33 -3.59
CA TYR A 83 -9.10 10.48 -2.18
C TYR A 83 -8.31 9.27 -1.65
N SER A 84 -8.77 8.05 -1.95
CA SER A 84 -8.12 6.83 -1.47
C SER A 84 -6.74 6.62 -2.09
N ALA A 85 -6.62 6.86 -3.40
CA ALA A 85 -5.34 6.81 -4.12
C ALA A 85 -4.35 7.86 -3.60
N GLY A 86 -4.82 9.08 -3.34
CA GLY A 86 -4.02 10.17 -2.79
C GLY A 86 -3.47 9.81 -1.41
N ILE A 87 -4.31 9.30 -0.50
CA ILE A 87 -3.87 8.83 0.82
C ILE A 87 -2.86 7.69 0.69
N TYR A 88 -3.13 6.71 -0.17
CA TYR A 88 -2.22 5.59 -0.39
C TYR A 88 -0.85 6.09 -0.83
N ILE A 89 -0.80 6.90 -1.89
CA ILE A 89 0.47 7.43 -2.41
C ILE A 89 1.18 8.25 -1.34
N PHE A 90 0.46 9.12 -0.63
CA PHE A 90 1.02 9.95 0.43
C PHE A 90 1.66 9.10 1.54
N MET A 91 0.95 8.11 2.07
CA MET A 91 1.46 7.21 3.11
C MET A 91 2.69 6.44 2.64
N PHE A 92 2.63 5.90 1.41
CA PHE A 92 3.73 5.12 0.84
C PHE A 92 4.95 5.96 0.44
N SER A 93 4.83 7.29 0.35
CA SER A 93 5.98 8.17 0.16
C SER A 93 6.85 8.31 1.42
N PHE A 94 6.29 8.07 2.62
CA PHE A 94 7.05 8.12 3.87
C PHE A 94 7.70 6.77 4.24
N ILE A 95 7.47 5.73 3.46
CA ILE A 95 7.98 4.39 3.76
C ILE A 95 9.49 4.33 3.82
N ASP A 96 10.18 4.98 2.88
CA ASP A 96 11.65 4.99 2.85
C ASP A 96 12.24 5.64 4.12
N VAL A 97 11.58 6.70 4.61
CA VAL A 97 11.94 7.37 5.86
C VAL A 97 11.74 6.43 7.05
N ILE A 98 10.59 5.75 7.12
CA ILE A 98 10.29 4.80 8.19
C ILE A 98 11.31 3.64 8.17
N GLN A 99 11.66 3.11 7.01
CA GLN A 99 12.66 2.04 6.88
C GLN A 99 14.02 2.49 7.43
N SER A 100 14.47 3.70 7.07
CA SER A 100 15.73 4.23 7.60
C SER A 100 15.71 4.38 9.13
N TYR A 101 14.57 4.76 9.72
CA TYR A 101 14.45 4.79 11.19
C TYR A 101 14.47 3.39 11.82
N VAL A 102 13.78 2.42 11.21
CA VAL A 102 13.75 1.03 11.70
C VAL A 102 15.14 0.40 11.62
N GLU A 103 15.90 0.64 10.56
CA GLU A 103 17.27 0.15 10.43
C GLU A 103 18.18 0.73 11.51
N ARG A 104 18.12 2.04 11.75
CA ARG A 104 18.87 2.69 12.85
C ARG A 104 18.50 2.11 14.22
N LEU A 105 17.22 1.81 14.45
CA LEU A 105 16.79 1.18 15.69
C LEU A 105 17.32 -0.25 15.82
N ARG A 106 17.35 -1.02 14.73
CA ARG A 106 17.96 -2.36 14.72
C ARG A 106 19.44 -2.31 15.05
N GLU A 107 20.21 -1.40 14.44
CA GLU A 107 21.63 -1.24 14.75
C GLU A 107 21.88 -0.97 16.25
N LEU A 108 20.98 -0.27 16.93
CA LEU A 108 21.08 0.00 18.37
C LEU A 108 20.66 -1.20 19.25
N ILE A 109 19.70 -2.00 18.79
CA ILE A 109 19.06 -3.06 19.59
C ILE A 109 19.74 -4.42 19.38
N ASP A 110 20.11 -4.75 18.14
CA ASP A 110 20.75 -6.00 17.73
C ASP A 110 21.96 -6.41 18.59
N PRO A 111 22.90 -5.52 18.98
CA PRO A 111 24.01 -5.92 19.85
C PRO A 111 23.56 -6.46 21.22
N TYR A 112 22.36 -6.10 21.69
CA TYR A 112 21.80 -6.56 22.96
C TYR A 112 20.84 -7.75 22.79
N THR A 113 20.05 -7.79 21.73
CA THR A 113 19.00 -8.82 21.55
C THR A 113 19.52 -10.11 20.92
N VAL A 114 20.40 -10.03 19.92
CA VAL A 114 20.96 -11.20 19.21
C VAL A 114 21.66 -12.20 20.15
N PRO A 115 22.53 -11.78 21.10
CA PRO A 115 23.15 -12.74 22.02
C PRO A 115 22.15 -13.39 22.98
N ILE A 116 21.13 -12.66 23.44
CA ILE A 116 20.06 -13.21 24.29
C ILE A 116 19.24 -14.24 23.51
N LEU A 117 18.90 -13.93 22.26
CA LEU A 117 18.14 -14.82 21.40
C LEU A 117 18.92 -16.11 21.08
N ASN A 118 20.22 -16.00 20.79
CA ASN A 118 21.09 -17.16 20.57
C ASN A 118 21.25 -18.02 21.82
N ASN A 119 21.41 -17.41 22.99
CA ASN A 119 21.45 -18.14 24.25
C ASN A 119 20.13 -18.88 24.53
N MET A 120 18.98 -18.25 24.28
CA MET A 120 17.69 -18.93 24.41
C MET A 120 17.53 -20.06 23.39
N LYS A 121 17.96 -19.87 22.14
CA LYS A 121 17.89 -20.89 21.09
C LYS A 121 18.73 -22.13 21.45
N HIS A 122 19.91 -21.92 22.04
CA HIS A 122 20.75 -23.00 22.57
C HIS A 122 20.08 -23.73 23.74
N LEU A 123 19.43 -23.01 24.67
CA LEU A 123 18.73 -23.60 25.82
C LEU A 123 17.49 -24.41 25.43
N VAL A 124 16.81 -24.05 24.34
CA VAL A 124 15.60 -24.73 23.85
C VAL A 124 15.93 -25.91 22.91
N GLY A 125 17.21 -26.17 22.62
CA GLY A 125 17.63 -27.33 21.82
C GLY A 125 17.21 -27.28 20.35
N LEU A 126 16.82 -26.10 19.85
CA LEU A 126 16.52 -25.87 18.43
C LEU A 126 17.83 -25.71 17.64
N ASN A 127 18.64 -26.77 17.62
CA ASN A 127 19.72 -26.88 16.65
C ASN A 127 19.10 -27.08 15.28
N SER A 128 19.24 -26.05 14.45
CA SER A 128 18.94 -26.08 13.02
C SER A 128 19.75 -27.18 12.34
N THR A 129 19.08 -28.20 11.83
CA THR A 129 19.42 -28.77 10.52
C THR A 129 19.09 -27.79 9.42
#